data_AF-A0A2K3NET3-F1
#
_entry.id   AF-A0A2K3NET3-F1
#
_cell.length_a   1.000
_cell.length_b   1.000
_cell.length_c   1.000
_cell.angle_alpha   90.00
_cell.angle_beta   90.00
_cell.angle_gamma   90.00
#
_symmetry.space_group_name_H-M   'P 1'
#
loop_
_entity.id
_entity.type
_entity.pdbx_description
1 polymer ?
#
loop_
_entity_poly.entity_id
_entity_poly.type
_entity_poly.pdbx_seq_one_letter_code
_entity_poly.pdbx_strand_id
1 'polypeptide(L)' 'MGVGRRVWLGMVLMWHAVVWSIWTFWNDIIFAGGSPTIYNLVDRVKVSSWKWFLGENPDSPCSFYEWEVQPILCWSNKAR' A
#
# COMPACT_ATOMS: atom_id res chain seq x y z
N MET A 1 -10.07 -23.17 7.67
CA MET A 1 -10.94 -22.07 7.16
C MET A 1 -10.48 -20.69 7.63
N GLY A 2 -9.19 -20.32 7.49
CA GLY A 2 -8.66 -19.05 8.04
C GLY A 2 -7.92 -18.15 7.04
N VAL A 3 -7.75 -18.58 5.79
CA VAL A 3 -6.99 -17.84 4.76
C VAL A 3 -7.86 -16.76 4.12
N GLY A 4 -9.11 -17.06 3.78
CA GLY A 4 -10.02 -16.10 3.12
C GLY A 4 -10.31 -14.84 3.94
N ARG A 5 -10.51 -14.97 5.27
CA ARG A 5 -10.73 -13.81 6.15
C ARG A 5 -9.50 -12.90 6.25
N ARG A 6 -8.30 -13.46 6.20
CA ARG A 6 -7.03 -12.71 6.21
C ARG A 6 -6.80 -11.97 4.90
N VAL A 7 -7.07 -12.62 3.77
CA VAL A 7 -7.00 -11.98 2.44
C VAL A 7 -7.99 -10.82 2.36
N TRP A 8 -9.22 -10.98 2.89
CA TRP A 8 -10.20 -9.90 2.92
C TRP A 8 -9.74 -8.70 3.76
N LEU A 9 -9.21 -8.94 4.97
CA LEU A 9 -8.64 -7.87 5.79
C LEU A 9 -7.47 -7.15 5.09
N GLY A 10 -6.60 -7.90 4.41
CA GLY A 10 -5.53 -7.34 3.59
C GLY A 10 -6.06 -6.47 2.45
N MET A 11 -7.12 -6.89 1.75
CA MET A 11 -7.75 -6.08 0.70
C MET A 11 -8.41 -4.80 1.25
N VAL A 12 -9.04 -4.87 2.43
CA VAL A 12 -9.61 -3.68 3.10
C VAL A 12 -8.51 -2.69 3.51
N LEU A 13 -7.39 -3.18 4.03
CA LEU A 13 -6.23 -2.34 4.35
C LEU A 13 -5.61 -1.72 3.10
N MET A 14 -5.46 -2.48 2.02
CA MET A 14 -5.03 -1.96 0.72
C MET A 14 -5.99 -0.88 0.21
N TRP A 15 -7.30 -1.10 0.33
CA TRP A 15 -8.30 -0.10 -0.05
C TRP A 15 -8.17 1.19 0.75
N HIS A 16 -8.05 1.10 2.08
CA HIS A 16 -7.82 2.26 2.94
C HIS A 16 -6.51 2.98 2.59
N ALA A 17 -5.43 2.25 2.31
CA ALA A 17 -4.16 2.84 1.89
C ALA A 17 -4.28 3.58 0.55
N VAL A 18 -5.04 3.04 -0.41
CA VAL A 18 -5.32 3.70 -1.70
C VAL A 18 -6.12 4.99 -1.49
N VAL A 19 -7.22 4.93 -0.73
CA VAL A 19 -8.05 6.10 -0.43
C VAL A 19 -7.24 7.17 0.32
N TRP A 20 -6.41 6.77 1.28
CA TRP A 20 -5.52 7.67 2.01
C TRP A 20 -4.46 8.30 1.10
N SER A 21 -3.89 7.53 0.17
CA SER A 21 -2.90 8.04 -0.79
C SER A 21 -3.53 9.03 -1.77
N ILE A 22 -4.77 8.78 -2.20
CA ILE A 22 -5.54 9.74 -3.00
C ILE A 22 -5.78 11.01 -2.17
N TRP A 23 -6.26 10.87 -0.93
CA TRP A 23 -6.52 12.03 -0.05
C TRP A 23 -5.28 12.90 0.17
N THR A 24 -4.13 12.27 0.43
CA THR A 24 -2.85 12.98 0.61
C THR A 24 -2.36 13.64 -0.67
N PHE A 25 -2.57 13.02 -1.83
CA PHE A 25 -2.28 13.63 -3.13
C PHE A 25 -3.09 14.90 -3.38
N TRP A 26 -4.40 14.85 -3.13
CA TRP A 26 -5.27 16.02 -3.26
C TRP A 26 -4.89 17.11 -2.25
N ASN A 27 -4.51 16.73 -1.02
CA ASN A 27 -3.96 17.68 -0.05
C ASN A 27 -2.66 18.33 -0.55
N ASP A 28 -1.72 17.57 -1.09
CA ASP A 28 -0.47 18.11 -1.63
C ASP A 28 -0.72 19.09 -2.79
N ILE A 29 -1.69 18.83 -3.68
CA ILE A 29 -2.07 19.78 -4.75
C ILE A 29 -2.59 21.09 -4.15
N ILE A 30 -3.47 21.01 -3.16
CA ILE A 30 -4.14 22.17 -2.57
C ILE A 30 -3.16 23.00 -1.72
N PHE A 31 -2.28 22.34 -0.95
CA PHE A 31 -1.40 23.00 0.03
C PHE A 31 -0.01 23.32 -0.51
N ALA A 32 0.56 22.51 -1.41
CA ALA A 32 1.92 22.73 -1.91
C ALA A 32 1.96 23.54 -3.22
N GLY A 33 0.82 23.75 -3.90
CA GLY A 33 0.71 24.57 -5.11
C GLY A 33 1.54 24.10 -6.30
N GLY A 34 2.18 22.93 -6.20
CA GLY A 34 2.95 22.32 -7.27
C GLY A 34 2.05 21.57 -8.25
N SER A 35 2.54 21.33 -9.46
CA SER A 35 1.94 20.39 -10.42
C SER A 35 2.59 19.01 -10.22
N PRO A 36 2.14 18.18 -9.26
CA PRO A 36 2.70 16.85 -9.10
C PRO A 36 2.40 16.05 -10.36
N THR A 37 3.46 15.68 -11.08
CA THR A 37 3.34 14.81 -12.25
C THR A 37 2.74 13.47 -11.83
N ILE A 38 1.86 12.89 -12.65
CA ILE A 38 1.20 11.60 -12.38
C ILE A 38 2.22 10.50 -12.01
N TYR A 39 3.42 10.53 -12.59
CA TYR A 39 4.51 9.63 -12.23
C TYR A 39 4.93 9.72 -10.76
N ASN A 40 5.06 10.94 -10.22
CA ASN A 40 5.41 11.16 -8.81
C ASN A 40 4.27 10.76 -7.87
N LEU A 41 3.02 10.88 -8.33
CA LEU A 41 1.86 10.39 -7.59
C LEU A 41 1.89 8.86 -7.48
N VAL A 42 2.07 8.17 -8.61
CA VAL A 42 2.07 6.70 -8.64
C VAL A 42 3.19 6.15 -7.76
N ASP A 43 4.37 6.76 -7.80
CA ASP A 43 5.50 6.39 -6.94
C ASP A 43 5.17 6.56 -5.45
N ARG A 44 4.57 7.71 -5.07
CA ARG A 44 4.14 7.97 -3.70
C ARG A 44 3.05 7.01 -3.20
N VAL A 45 2.11 6.62 -4.07
CA VAL A 45 1.06 5.63 -3.74
C VAL A 45 1.70 4.26 -3.47
N LYS A 46 2.63 3.84 -4.34
CA LYS A 46 3.37 2.57 -4.17
C LYS A 46 4.12 2.56 -2.83
N VAL A 47 4.90 3.60 -2.55
CA VAL A 47 5.68 3.72 -1.31
C VAL A 47 4.79 3.80 -0.07
N SER A 48 3.69 4.56 -0.12
CA SER A 48 2.77 4.71 1.02
C SER A 48 2.04 3.41 1.34
N SER A 49 1.56 2.70 0.30
CA SER A 49 0.90 1.40 0.47
C SER A 49 1.84 0.34 1.07
N TRP A 50 3.10 0.31 0.64
CA TRP A 50 4.10 -0.61 1.18
C TRP A 50 4.49 -0.28 2.63
N LYS A 51 4.66 1.00 2.97
CA LYS A 51 4.93 1.43 4.36
C LYS A 51 3.81 1.02 5.31
N TRP A 52 2.55 1.14 4.87
CA TRP A 52 1.40 0.68 5.66
C TRP A 52 1.39 -0.84 5.81
N PHE A 53 1.73 -1.59 4.76
CA PHE A 53 1.88 -3.03 4.84
C PHE A 53 2.92 -3.47 5.86
N LEU A 54 4.10 -2.83 5.87
CA LEU A 54 5.14 -3.10 6.86
C LEU A 54 4.73 -2.72 8.29
N GLY A 55 3.95 -1.64 8.45
CA GLY A 55 3.41 -1.25 9.76
C GLY A 55 2.50 -2.32 10.36
N GLU A 56 1.67 -2.96 9.54
CA GLU A 56 0.76 -4.05 9.95
C GLU A 56 1.46 -5.42 10.03
N ASN A 57 2.57 -5.60 9.30
CA ASN A 57 3.33 -6.86 9.26
C ASN A 57 4.85 -6.61 9.35
N PRO A 58 5.37 -6.25 10.53
CA PRO A 58 6.79 -5.89 10.72
C PRO A 58 7.76 -7.04 10.43
N ASP A 59 7.32 -8.30 10.62
CA ASP A 59 8.13 -9.50 10.36
C ASP A 59 7.98 -10.03 8.93
N SER A 60 7.28 -9.32 8.04
CA SER A 60 7.11 -9.78 6.66
C SER A 60 8.43 -9.69 5.89
N PRO A 61 8.89 -10.77 5.23
CA PRO A 61 10.08 -10.72 4.38
C PRO A 61 9.83 -10.02 3.04
N CYS A 62 8.61 -9.54 2.77
CA CYS A 62 8.25 -8.98 1.46
C CYS A 62 8.91 -7.61 1.23
N SER A 63 9.79 -7.59 0.24
CA SER A 63 10.47 -6.38 -0.24
C SER A 63 9.52 -5.46 -1.01
N PHE A 64 9.92 -4.19 -1.18
CA PHE A 64 9.15 -3.23 -1.99
C PHE A 64 8.92 -3.72 -3.43
N TYR A 65 9.91 -4.41 -4.01
CA TYR A 65 9.82 -4.98 -5.35
C TYR A 65 8.75 -6.08 -5.44
N GLU A 66 8.74 -7.03 -4.50
CA GLU A 66 7.74 -8.10 -4.45
C GLU A 66 6.34 -7.55 -4.19
N TRP A 67 6.25 -6.48 -3.38
CA TRP A 67 5.01 -5.76 -3.14
C TRP A 67 4.48 -5.08 -4.39
N GLU A 68 5.34 -4.46 -5.19
CA GLU A 68 4.94 -3.79 -6.43
C GLU A 68 4.45 -4.80 -7.49
N VAL A 69 5.11 -5.96 -7.57
CA VAL A 69 4.83 -6.98 -8.60
C VAL A 69 3.66 -7.87 -8.19
N GLN A 70 3.59 -8.33 -6.94
CA GLN A 70 2.58 -9.26 -6.44
C GLN A 70 2.19 -9.02 -4.96
N PRO A 71 1.47 -7.93 -4.65
CA PRO A 71 1.14 -7.56 -3.27
C PRO A 71 0.25 -8.60 -2.56
N ILE A 72 -0.61 -9.30 -3.31
CA ILE A 72 -1.49 -10.34 -2.77
C ILE A 72 -0.68 -11.53 -2.22
N LEU A 73 0.45 -11.88 -2.86
CA LEU A 73 1.31 -12.96 -2.38
C LEU A 73 2.04 -12.58 -1.09
N CYS A 74 2.39 -11.31 -0.92
CA CYS A 74 2.98 -10.80 0.32
C CYS A 74 2.03 -10.91 1.52
N TRP A 75 0.72 -10.75 1.31
CA TRP A 75 -0.29 -11.00 2.34
C TRP A 75 -0.56 -12.48 2.59
N SER A 76 -0.44 -13.31 1.54
CA SER A 76 -0.63 -14.76 1.60
C SER A 76 0.51 -15.46 2.33
N ASN A 77 1.75 -15.03 2.11
CA ASN A 77 2.97 -15.68 2.60
C ASN A 77 3.34 -15.30 4.04
N LYS A 78 2.37 -15.11 4.93
CA LYS A 78 2.61 -15.26 6.37
C LYS A 78 2.75 -16.76 6.69
N ALA A 79 3.77 -17.37 6.10
CA ALA A 79 4.12 -18.77 6.22
C ALA A 79 5.55 -18.88 6.77
N ARG A 80 5.72 -18.43 8.01
CA ARG A 80 6.38 -19.16 9.10
C ARG A 80 6.26 -18.35 10.37
#